data_AF-A0A4Z2EH06-F1
#
_entry.id   AF-A0A4Z2EH06-F1
#
_cell.length_a   1.000
_cell.length_b   1.000
_cell.length_c   1.000
_cell.angle_alpha   90.00
_cell.angle_beta   90.00
_cell.angle_gamma   90.00
#
_symmetry.space_group_name_H-M   'P 1'
#
loop_
_entity.id
_entity.type
_entity.pdbx_description
1 polymer ?
#
loop_
_entity_poly.entity_id
_entity_poly.type
_entity_poly.pdbx_seq_one_letter_code
_entity_poly.pdbx_strand_id
1 'polypeptide(L)'
;MSRRSEFSADLESALLSGAFGGPVRLLKDCGPAALSVELTCLSAEGGGANSLLLAFIQMIDSMLSSGRDFDLAQAYLALFLKLHLRSLSEDPVAMAALLRLSSRLEAGWAGLRASFDQSLCLLSYTKSALL
;
A
#
# COMPACT_ATOMS: atom_id res chain seq x y z
N MET A 1 4.69 25.91 -11.61
CA MET A 1 3.70 26.03 -10.52
C MET A 1 3.00 24.69 -10.42
N SER A 2 3.38 23.86 -9.44
CA SER A 2 2.82 22.51 -9.32
C SER A 2 1.43 22.61 -8.69
N ARG A 3 0.40 22.25 -9.47
CA ARG A 3 -0.98 22.20 -8.98
C ARG A 3 -1.09 20.94 -8.11
N ARG A 4 -1.26 21.11 -6.79
CA ARG A 4 -1.50 19.99 -5.86
C ARG A 4 -2.70 19.18 -6.37
N SER A 5 -2.52 17.87 -6.49
CA SER A 5 -3.60 16.96 -6.88
C SER A 5 -4.63 16.83 -5.76
N GLU A 6 -5.85 16.45 -6.13
CA GLU A 6 -6.93 16.16 -5.19
C GLU A 6 -6.53 15.05 -4.22
N PHE A 7 -5.85 14.01 -4.73
CA PHE A 7 -5.30 12.92 -3.93
C PHE A 7 -4.30 13.41 -2.88
N SER A 8 -3.34 14.28 -3.26
CA SER A 8 -2.32 14.78 -2.32
C SER A 8 -2.92 15.67 -1.22
N ALA A 9 -4.01 16.39 -1.52
CA ALA A 9 -4.72 17.18 -0.53
C ALA A 9 -5.53 16.29 0.44
N ASP A 10 -6.24 15.30 -0.10
CA ASP A 10 -7.03 14.37 0.70
C ASP A 10 -6.14 13.48 1.59
N LEU A 11 -4.96 13.05 1.09
CA LEU A 11 -3.99 12.28 1.85
C LEU A 11 -3.42 13.07 3.04
N GLU A 12 -3.18 14.37 2.87
CA GLU A 12 -2.73 15.24 3.96
C GLU A 12 -3.81 15.41 5.03
N SER A 13 -5.08 15.57 4.63
CA SER A 13 -6.22 15.61 5.54
C SER A 13 -6.41 14.28 6.29
N ALA A 14 -6.23 13.16 5.58
CA ALA A 14 -6.30 11.81 6.14
C ALA A 14 -5.19 11.56 7.17
N LEU A 15 -4.01 12.14 6.99
CA LEU A 15 -2.92 12.05 7.98
C LEU A 15 -3.33 12.64 9.34
N LEU A 16 -4.10 13.73 9.35
CA LEU A 16 -4.56 14.38 10.58
C LEU A 16 -5.75 13.65 11.21
N SER A 17 -6.66 13.12 10.40
CA SER A 17 -7.90 12.46 10.85
C SER A 17 -7.75 10.96 11.11
N GLY A 18 -6.70 10.32 10.56
CA GLY A 18 -6.53 8.87 10.53
C GLY A 18 -7.50 8.15 9.57
N ALA A 19 -8.31 8.89 8.80
CA ALA A 19 -9.35 8.34 7.94
C ALA A 19 -8.86 8.25 6.49
N PHE A 20 -8.28 7.12 6.11
CA PHE A 20 -7.68 6.90 4.79
C PHE A 20 -8.65 6.42 3.70
N GLY A 21 -9.96 6.40 3.97
CA GLY A 21 -10.96 5.91 3.01
C GLY A 21 -11.09 6.76 1.74
N GLY A 22 -10.99 8.09 1.88
CA GLY A 22 -11.04 9.03 0.76
C GLY A 22 -9.86 8.86 -0.22
N PRO A 23 -8.61 8.91 0.27
CA PRO A 23 -7.44 8.81 -0.61
C PRO A 23 -7.36 7.46 -1.32
N VAL A 24 -7.75 6.38 -0.64
CA VAL A 24 -7.82 5.03 -1.23
C VAL A 24 -8.83 4.98 -2.37
N ARG A 25 -9.99 5.62 -2.22
CA ARG A 25 -11.01 5.68 -3.28
C ARG A 25 -10.49 6.44 -4.50
N LEU A 26 -9.85 7.59 -4.28
CA LEU A 26 -9.26 8.38 -5.37
C LEU A 26 -8.21 7.57 -6.15
N LEU A 27 -7.36 6.79 -5.48
CA LEU A 27 -6.40 5.91 -6.16
C LEU A 27 -7.07 4.78 -6.94
N LYS A 28 -8.14 4.18 -6.40
CA LYS A 28 -8.90 3.14 -7.11
C LYS A 28 -9.55 3.63 -8.39
N ASP A 29 -9.99 4.90 -8.39
CA ASP A 29 -10.62 5.54 -9.55
C ASP A 29 -9.56 5.96 -10.61
N CYS A 30 -8.27 5.92 -10.26
CA CYS A 30 -7.17 6.28 -11.17
C CYS A 30 -6.77 5.11 -12.08
N GLY A 31 -6.57 5.40 -13.36
CA GLY A 31 -5.91 4.46 -14.29
C GLY A 31 -4.41 4.29 -13.98
N PRO A 32 -3.75 3.22 -14.49
CA PRO A 32 -2.34 2.92 -14.18
C PRO A 32 -1.34 4.06 -14.45
N ALA A 33 -1.57 4.84 -15.52
CA ALA A 33 -0.75 5.99 -15.85
C ALA A 33 -0.94 7.14 -14.85
N ALA A 34 -2.18 7.42 -14.45
CA ALA A 34 -2.51 8.45 -13.47
C ALA A 34 -1.96 8.10 -12.08
N LEU A 35 -2.07 6.83 -11.67
CA LEU A 35 -1.46 6.33 -10.42
C LEU A 35 0.04 6.61 -10.36
N SER A 36 0.77 6.36 -11.45
CA SER A 36 2.21 6.61 -11.50
C SER A 36 2.53 8.08 -11.32
N VAL A 37 1.76 8.98 -11.95
CA VAL A 37 1.92 10.44 -11.81
C VAL A 37 1.64 10.88 -10.38
N GLU A 38 0.51 10.45 -9.81
CA GLU A 38 0.12 10.80 -8.44
C GLU A 38 1.17 10.38 -7.43
N LEU A 39 1.69 9.15 -7.53
CA LEU A 39 2.72 8.67 -6.62
C LEU A 39 4.04 9.41 -6.81
N THR A 40 4.46 9.73 -8.03
CA THR A 40 5.67 10.54 -8.26
C THR A 40 5.56 11.92 -7.62
N CYS A 41 4.36 12.53 -7.64
CA CYS A 41 4.10 13.85 -7.06
C CYS A 41 4.12 13.91 -5.53
N LEU A 42 4.19 12.76 -4.83
CA LEU A 42 4.23 12.73 -3.35
C LEU A 42 5.56 13.22 -2.75
N SER A 43 6.67 13.08 -3.48
CA SER A 43 7.99 13.51 -2.99
C SER A 43 8.18 15.01 -3.11
N ALA A 44 9.15 15.57 -2.38
CA ALA A 44 9.54 16.97 -2.50
C ALA A 44 9.90 17.36 -3.95
N GLU A 45 10.54 16.44 -4.70
CA GLU A 45 10.87 16.66 -6.11
C GLU A 45 9.65 16.68 -7.03
N GLY A 46 8.60 15.94 -6.65
CA GLY A 46 7.31 15.92 -7.34
C GLY A 46 6.35 17.05 -6.95
N GLY A 47 6.74 17.94 -6.03
CA GLY A 47 5.91 19.04 -5.52
C GLY A 47 5.10 18.68 -4.26
N GLY A 48 5.37 17.55 -3.61
CA GLY A 48 4.82 17.11 -2.34
C GLY A 48 5.72 17.43 -1.15
N ALA A 49 5.44 16.80 0.00
CA ALA A 49 6.20 16.95 1.25
C ALA A 49 6.57 15.56 1.81
N ASN A 50 7.68 15.44 2.54
CA ASN A 50 8.10 14.17 3.14
C ASN A 50 7.02 13.57 4.07
N SER A 51 6.19 14.42 4.68
CA SER A 51 5.01 13.99 5.46
C SER A 51 4.01 13.18 4.63
N LEU A 52 3.89 13.43 3.32
CA LEU A 52 3.00 12.68 2.42
C LEU A 52 3.52 11.27 2.13
N LEU A 53 4.84 11.07 2.10
CA LEU A 53 5.43 9.73 2.01
C LEU A 53 5.06 8.90 3.24
N LEU A 54 5.16 9.49 4.43
CA LEU A 54 4.73 8.84 5.66
C LEU A 54 3.22 8.60 5.70
N ALA A 55 2.42 9.58 5.25
CA ALA A 55 0.96 9.44 5.14
C ALA A 55 0.58 8.28 4.20
N PHE A 56 1.30 8.12 3.09
CA PHE A 56 1.08 7.01 2.17
C PHE A 56 1.36 5.66 2.84
N ILE A 57 2.45 5.54 3.60
CA ILE A 57 2.77 4.31 4.36
C ILE A 57 1.65 3.98 5.37
N GLN A 58 1.12 4.99 6.07
CA GLN A 58 0.00 4.81 7.01
C GLN A 58 -1.32 4.46 6.30
N MET A 59 -1.55 5.00 5.10
CA MET A 59 -2.67 4.61 4.26
C MET A 59 -2.59 3.12 3.88
N ILE A 60 -1.42 2.62 3.47
CA ILE A 60 -1.24 1.20 3.18
C ILE A 60 -1.47 0.36 4.45
N ASP A 61 -0.99 0.80 5.61
CA ASP A 61 -1.25 0.12 6.89
C ASP A 61 -2.76 0.01 7.19
N SER A 62 -3.52 1.08 6.90
CA SER A 62 -4.98 1.11 7.01
C SER A 62 -5.65 0.15 6.04
N MET A 63 -5.20 0.09 4.78
CA MET A 63 -5.71 -0.87 3.78
C MET A 63 -5.52 -2.31 4.26
N LEU A 64 -4.31 -2.67 4.72
CA LEU A 64 -4.00 -4.01 5.20
C LEU A 64 -4.81 -4.38 6.45
N SER A 65 -4.96 -3.43 7.37
CA SER A 65 -5.75 -3.63 8.60
C SER A 65 -7.23 -3.84 8.32
N SER A 66 -7.73 -3.37 7.18
CA SER A 66 -9.12 -3.59 6.77
C SER A 66 -9.42 -5.03 6.30
N GLY A 67 -8.38 -5.82 6.01
CA GLY A 67 -8.52 -7.17 5.47
C GLY A 67 -9.08 -7.23 4.04
N ARG A 68 -9.16 -6.09 3.34
CA ARG A 68 -9.67 -5.97 1.96
C ARG A 68 -8.59 -5.40 1.05
N ASP A 69 -8.75 -5.65 -0.26
CA ASP A 69 -7.89 -5.09 -1.31
C ASP A 69 -6.38 -5.35 -1.07
N PHE A 70 -6.04 -6.53 -0.54
CA PHE A 70 -4.66 -6.87 -0.16
C PHE A 70 -3.69 -6.84 -1.35
N ASP A 71 -4.13 -7.36 -2.50
CA ASP A 71 -3.41 -7.33 -3.76
C ASP A 71 -3.16 -5.89 -4.25
N LEU A 72 -4.16 -5.02 -4.10
CA LEU A 72 -4.04 -3.61 -4.46
C LEU A 72 -3.08 -2.87 -3.54
N ALA A 73 -3.16 -3.11 -2.22
CA ALA A 73 -2.22 -2.56 -1.25
C ALA A 73 -0.77 -2.97 -1.58
N GLN A 74 -0.57 -4.23 -1.97
CA GLN A 74 0.74 -4.72 -2.45
C GLN A 74 1.21 -4.02 -3.72
N ALA A 75 0.34 -3.89 -4.72
CA ALA A 75 0.67 -3.25 -5.99
C ALA A 75 1.05 -1.77 -5.79
N TYR A 76 0.27 -1.04 -4.99
CA TYR A 76 0.53 0.35 -4.65
C TYR A 76 1.82 0.52 -3.86
N LEU A 77 2.07 -0.34 -2.87
CA LEU A 77 3.31 -0.32 -2.10
C LEU A 77 4.53 -0.62 -2.98
N ALA A 78 4.44 -1.62 -3.87
CA ALA A 78 5.54 -1.97 -4.76
C ALA A 78 5.90 -0.82 -5.70
N LEU A 79 4.90 -0.14 -6.27
CA LEU A 79 5.13 1.03 -7.11
C LEU A 79 5.71 2.20 -6.31
N PHE A 80 5.18 2.47 -5.12
CA PHE A 80 5.67 3.50 -4.22
C PHE A 80 7.14 3.29 -3.84
N LEU A 81 7.52 2.08 -3.44
CA LEU A 81 8.91 1.74 -3.11
C LEU A 81 9.80 1.91 -4.34
N LYS A 82 9.37 1.45 -5.52
CA LYS A 82 10.14 1.62 -6.76
C LYS A 82 10.47 3.09 -7.06
N LEU A 83 9.55 4.00 -6.74
CA LEU A 83 9.72 5.44 -6.98
C LEU A 83 10.54 6.14 -5.90
N HIS A 84 10.35 5.78 -4.63
CA HIS A 84 10.80 6.60 -3.49
C HIS A 84 11.80 5.92 -2.56
N LEU A 85 12.28 4.70 -2.86
CA LEU A 85 13.15 3.93 -1.96
C LEU A 85 14.37 4.71 -1.46
N ARG A 86 15.02 5.51 -2.33
CA ARG A 86 16.18 6.31 -1.94
C ARG A 86 15.83 7.37 -0.89
N SER A 87 14.81 8.19 -1.17
CA SER A 87 14.34 9.21 -0.24
C SER A 87 13.84 8.62 1.08
N LEU A 88 13.20 7.45 1.03
CA LEU A 88 12.73 6.72 2.22
C LEU A 88 13.88 6.18 3.06
N SER A 89 14.99 5.79 2.43
CA SER A 89 16.17 5.26 3.14
C SER A 89 16.93 6.32 3.93
N GLU A 90 16.77 7.59 3.57
CA GLU A 90 17.39 8.72 4.26
C GLU A 90 16.54 9.26 5.42
N ASP A 91 15.24 8.91 5.46
CA ASP A 91 14.31 9.29 6.52
C ASP A 91 14.12 8.14 7.54
N PRO A 92 14.69 8.25 8.76
CA PRO A 92 14.59 7.20 9.76
C PRO A 92 13.15 6.95 10.24
N VAL A 93 12.28 7.97 10.20
CA VAL A 93 10.87 7.85 10.63
C VAL A 93 10.08 7.06 9.60
N ALA A 94 10.27 7.38 8.31
CA ALA A 94 9.63 6.65 7.22
C ALA A 94 10.12 5.20 7.16
N MET A 95 11.43 4.96 7.35
CA MET A 95 11.99 3.61 7.39
C MET A 95 11.43 2.78 8.56
N ALA A 96 11.33 3.36 9.76
CA ALA A 96 10.72 2.68 10.90
C ALA A 96 9.24 2.31 10.64
N ALA A 97 8.50 3.19 9.96
CA ALA A 97 7.12 2.90 9.55
C ALA A 97 7.04 1.76 8.53
N LEU A 98 7.94 1.72 7.54
CA LEU A 98 8.05 0.63 6.57
C LEU A 98 8.38 -0.72 7.21
N LEU A 99 9.31 -0.76 8.17
CA LEU A 99 9.66 -1.99 8.87
C LEU A 99 8.46 -2.55 9.65
N ARG A 100 7.68 -1.67 10.31
CA ARG A 100 6.43 -2.08 10.97
C ARG A 100 5.38 -2.54 9.97
N LEU A 101 5.31 -1.94 8.78
CA LEU A 101 4.42 -2.37 7.73
C LEU A 101 4.81 -3.76 7.19
N SER A 102 6.12 -4.02 7.05
CA SER A 102 6.66 -5.30 6.58
C SER A 102 6.22 -6.47 7.44
N SER A 103 6.27 -6.34 8.77
CA SER A 103 5.83 -7.43 9.66
C SER A 103 4.33 -7.74 9.53
N ARG A 104 3.50 -6.73 9.28
CA ARG A 104 2.07 -6.92 9.01
C ARG A 104 1.82 -7.61 7.67
N LEU A 105 2.63 -7.29 6.66
CA LEU A 105 2.55 -7.94 5.35
C LEU A 105 2.93 -9.41 5.42
N GLU A 106 4.00 -9.73 6.12
CA GLU A 106 4.41 -11.12 6.34
C GLU A 106 3.34 -11.92 7.07
N ALA A 107 2.73 -11.33 8.11
CA ALA A 107 1.62 -11.97 8.82
C ALA A 107 0.39 -12.19 7.91
N GLY A 108 0.01 -11.19 7.11
CA GLY A 108 -1.08 -11.31 6.15
C GLY A 108 -0.82 -12.38 5.08
N TRP A 109 0.41 -12.42 4.54
CA TRP A 109 0.82 -13.42 3.57
C TRP A 109 0.85 -14.83 4.15
N ALA A 110 1.34 -15.00 5.38
CA ALA A 110 1.35 -16.28 6.07
C ALA A 110 -0.07 -16.83 6.24
N GLY A 111 -1.03 -15.97 6.63
CA GLY A 111 -2.44 -16.33 6.74
C GLY A 111 -3.04 -16.77 5.40
N LEU A 112 -2.80 -16.00 4.34
CA LEU A 112 -3.28 -16.33 2.99
C LEU A 112 -2.68 -17.65 2.48
N ARG A 113 -1.38 -17.84 2.68
CA ARG A 113 -0.66 -19.04 2.28
C ARG A 113 -1.19 -20.28 2.98
N ALA A 114 -1.41 -20.22 4.30
CA ALA A 114 -1.97 -21.33 5.06
C ALA A 114 -3.36 -21.76 4.54
N SER A 115 -4.21 -20.79 4.20
CA SER A 115 -5.55 -21.06 3.63
C SER A 115 -5.47 -21.74 2.26
N PHE A 116 -4.57 -21.28 1.38
CA PHE A 116 -4.35 -21.91 0.08
C PHE A 116 -3.78 -23.32 0.21
N ASP A 117 -2.77 -23.51 1.07
CA ASP A 117 -2.14 -24.82 1.27
C ASP A 117 -3.15 -25.84 1.84
N GLN A 118 -4.00 -25.43 2.78
CA GLN A 118 -5.09 -26.26 3.29
C GLN A 118 -6.07 -26.67 2.18
N SER A 119 -6.50 -25.70 1.36
CA SER A 119 -7.43 -25.94 0.26
C SER A 119 -6.84 -26.90 -0.78
N LEU A 120 -5.57 -26.71 -1.15
CA LEU A 120 -4.84 -27.56 -2.09
C LEU A 120 -4.63 -28.97 -1.56
N CYS A 121 -4.35 -29.12 -0.26
CA CYS A 121 -4.20 -30.43 0.38
C CYS A 121 -5.51 -31.23 0.29
N LEU A 122 -6.65 -30.62 0.63
CA LEU A 122 -7.96 -31.26 0.54
C LEU A 122 -8.34 -31.62 -0.91
N LEU A 123 -8.06 -30.73 -1.86
CA LEU A 123 -8.27 -31.01 -3.29
C LEU A 123 -7.39 -32.15 -3.79
N SER A 124 -6.13 -32.20 -3.35
CA SER A 124 -5.20 -33.27 -3.72
C SER A 124 -5.61 -34.62 -3.14
N TYR A 125 -6.10 -34.63 -1.90
CA TYR A 125 -6.64 -35.82 -1.25
C TYR A 125 -7.89 -36.33 -1.97
N THR A 126 -8.87 -35.46 -2.20
CA THR A 126 -10.12 -35.84 -2.89
C THR A 126 -9.86 -36.34 -4.30
N LYS A 127 -8.95 -35.69 -5.05
CA LYS A 127 -8.51 -36.17 -6.36
C LYS A 127 -7.89 -37.57 -6.31
N SER A 128 -7.04 -37.84 -5.31
CA SER A 128 -6.35 -39.14 -5.18
C SER A 128 -7.23 -40.25 -4.60
N ALA A 129 -8.32 -39.91 -3.91
CA ALA A 129 -9.25 -40.88 -3.34
C ALA A 129 -10.39 -41.27 -4.30
N LEU A 130 -10.66 -40.44 -5.31
CA LEU A 130 -11.72 -40.64 -6.32
C LEU A 130 -11.18 -41.18 -7.67
N LEU A 131 -9.85 -41.16 -7.86
CA LEU A 131 -9.14 -41.80 -8.98
C LEU A 131 -8.48 -43.09 -8.49
#